data_AF-A0A7C5C712-F1
#
_entry.id   AF-A0A7C5C712-F1
#
_cell.length_a   1.000
_cell.length_b   1.000
_cell.length_c   1.000
_cell.angle_alpha   90.00
_cell.angle_beta   90.00
_cell.angle_gamma   90.00
#
_symmetry.space_group_name_H-M   'P 1'
#
loop_
_entity.id
_entity.type
_entity.pdbx_description
1 polymer ?
#
loop_
_entity_poly.entity_id
_entity_poly.type
_entity_poly.pdbx_seq_one_letter_code
_entity_poly.pdbx_strand_id
1 'polypeptide(L)'
;MKIKSLFILLLFLFISNSFAQFSTKTEYDYLKLINFQQDRKLIKSSIINAQIVANNLVLEKKSKINALFFNELSKSYYIVNKNNESLYYQLLQRVLFEDDSISINSKNRFYDTAFRTNLTKKEIDLFYKLSSKNNLPKTKNNRILLGIKLGTKLHSKKLTSTIFNLGLLLKKQKVTMPLWYQSWEYLTTVGIKEKHKPKFIDYNSKQPLFKILNKKERLKLYSKSINYYLKKHAFKQSKKLMKAYKKENLNILRKGGLVLKKLTSWYHHII
;
A
#
# COMPACT_ATOMS: atom_id res chain seq x y z
N MET A 1 -2.71 51.27 -21.88
CA MET A 1 -1.66 50.24 -21.62
C MET A 1 -1.54 49.74 -20.18
N LYS A 2 -2.03 50.46 -19.14
CA LYS A 2 -1.80 50.09 -17.72
C LYS A 2 -2.62 48.90 -17.18
N ILE A 3 -3.81 48.64 -17.73
CA ILE A 3 -4.71 47.56 -17.27
C ILE A 3 -4.18 46.17 -17.66
N LYS A 4 -3.56 46.03 -18.85
CA LYS A 4 -2.97 44.76 -19.30
C LYS A 4 -1.79 44.34 -18.44
N SER A 5 -0.93 45.29 -18.03
CA SER A 5 0.19 45.03 -17.13
C SER A 5 -0.28 44.63 -15.73
N LEU A 6 -1.35 45.25 -15.21
CA LEU A 6 -1.94 44.89 -13.92
C LEU A 6 -2.54 43.47 -13.94
N PHE A 7 -3.22 43.11 -15.03
CA PHE A 7 -3.81 41.78 -15.21
C PHE A 7 -2.73 40.69 -15.35
N ILE A 8 -1.64 40.98 -16.07
CA ILE A 8 -0.47 40.09 -16.17
C ILE A 8 0.20 39.93 -14.80
N LEU A 9 0.33 41.01 -14.02
CA LEU A 9 0.90 40.95 -12.66
C LEU A 9 0.02 40.13 -11.72
N LEU A 10 -1.31 40.27 -11.81
CA LEU A 10 -2.29 39.45 -11.08
C LEU A 10 -2.24 37.99 -11.51
N LEU A 11 -2.08 37.71 -12.81
CA LEU A 11 -1.88 36.36 -13.33
C LEU A 11 -0.56 35.76 -12.84
N PHE A 12 0.53 36.53 -12.81
CA PHE A 12 1.81 36.09 -12.24
C PHE A 12 1.72 35.86 -10.74
N LEU A 13 0.97 36.68 -9.99
CA LEU A 13 0.68 36.47 -8.56
C LEU A 13 -0.21 35.24 -8.33
N PHE A 14 -1.17 34.97 -9.20
CA PHE A 14 -1.99 33.75 -9.13
C PHE A 14 -1.21 32.51 -9.53
N ILE A 15 -0.35 32.58 -10.56
CA ILE A 15 0.51 31.47 -11.00
C ILE A 15 1.59 31.19 -9.94
N SER A 16 2.19 32.22 -9.34
CA SER A 16 3.13 32.03 -8.22
C SER A 16 2.46 31.48 -6.95
N ASN A 17 1.19 31.84 -6.67
CA ASN A 17 0.43 31.27 -5.54
C ASN A 17 -0.18 29.89 -5.83
N SER A 18 -0.44 29.52 -7.08
CA SER A 18 -0.91 28.17 -7.45
C SER A 18 0.23 27.15 -7.61
N PHE A 19 1.48 27.63 -7.60
CA PHE A 19 2.70 26.80 -7.49
C PHE A 19 3.49 27.05 -6.20
N ALA A 20 2.94 27.80 -5.24
CA ALA A 20 3.54 27.91 -3.92
C ALA A 20 3.51 26.52 -3.27
N GLN A 21 4.69 25.91 -3.19
CA GLN A 21 4.96 24.72 -2.39
C GLN A 21 4.67 25.10 -0.93
N PHE A 22 3.41 25.01 -0.50
CA PHE A 22 3.03 25.33 0.87
C PHE A 22 3.89 24.49 1.80
N SER A 23 4.52 25.15 2.78
CA SER A 23 5.38 24.45 3.72
C SER A 23 4.61 23.33 4.42
N THR A 24 5.28 22.25 4.83
CA THR A 24 4.65 21.17 5.61
C THR A 24 3.91 21.70 6.85
N LYS A 25 4.38 22.82 7.41
CA LYS A 25 3.72 23.50 8.53
C LYS A 25 2.36 24.05 8.13
N THR A 26 2.27 24.72 6.98
CA THR A 26 1.01 25.27 6.46
C THR A 26 -0.01 24.16 6.20
N GLU A 27 0.43 23.07 5.58
CA GLU A 27 -0.42 21.89 5.33
C GLU A 27 -0.90 21.24 6.64
N TYR A 28 -0.03 21.16 7.64
CA TYR A 28 -0.41 20.70 8.99
C TYR A 28 -1.44 21.63 9.65
N ASP A 29 -1.20 22.94 9.65
CA ASP A 29 -2.09 23.91 10.29
C ASP A 29 -3.48 23.91 9.62
N TYR A 30 -3.51 23.76 8.29
CA TYR A 30 -4.74 23.57 7.52
C TYR A 30 -5.48 22.29 7.91
N LEU A 31 -4.79 21.13 7.94
CA LEU A 31 -5.41 19.86 8.36
C LEU A 31 -5.96 19.94 9.79
N LYS A 32 -5.21 20.57 10.70
CA LYS A 32 -5.62 20.77 12.09
C LYS A 32 -6.91 21.60 12.17
N LEU A 33 -7.00 22.69 11.39
CA LEU A 33 -8.18 23.56 11.35
C LEU A 33 -9.41 22.80 10.83
N ILE A 34 -9.31 22.13 9.68
CA ILE A 34 -10.47 21.41 9.11
C ILE A 34 -10.89 20.23 9.99
N ASN A 35 -9.94 19.55 10.64
CA ASN A 35 -10.24 18.48 11.59
C ASN A 35 -10.88 18.99 12.89
N PHE A 36 -10.60 20.23 13.28
CA PHE A 36 -11.27 20.89 14.40
C PHE A 36 -12.71 21.24 14.05
N GLN A 37 -12.94 21.75 12.84
CA GLN A 37 -14.28 22.07 12.34
C GLN A 37 -15.16 20.83 12.07
N GLN A 38 -14.55 19.66 11.90
CA GLN A 38 -15.21 18.38 11.61
C GLN A 38 -16.06 18.38 10.31
N ASP A 39 -15.81 19.30 9.38
CA ASP A 39 -16.49 19.31 8.07
C ASP A 39 -16.02 18.12 7.21
N ARG A 40 -16.84 17.07 7.18
CA ARG A 40 -16.56 15.84 6.42
C ARG A 40 -16.42 16.07 4.92
N LYS A 41 -17.10 17.06 4.34
CA LYS A 41 -17.03 17.33 2.89
C LYS A 41 -15.69 17.97 2.57
N LEU A 42 -15.33 19.02 3.32
CA LEU A 42 -14.04 19.70 3.18
C LEU A 42 -12.87 18.74 3.43
N ILE A 43 -12.94 17.93 4.49
CA ILE A 43 -11.92 16.92 4.79
C ILE A 43 -11.75 15.94 3.62
N LYS A 44 -12.85 15.46 3.02
CA LYS A 44 -12.78 14.54 1.87
C LYS A 44 -12.09 15.16 0.65
N SER A 45 -12.33 16.43 0.35
CA SER A 45 -11.66 17.13 -0.76
C SER A 45 -10.17 17.35 -0.48
N SER A 46 -9.78 17.59 0.77
CA SER A 46 -8.40 17.93 1.12
C SER A 46 -7.47 16.72 1.28
N ILE A 47 -8.03 15.53 1.54
CA ILE A 47 -7.25 14.31 1.78
C ILE A 47 -6.28 13.97 0.64
N ILE A 48 -6.67 14.17 -0.62
CA ILE A 48 -5.83 13.78 -1.78
C ILE A 48 -4.53 14.60 -1.78
N ASN A 49 -4.63 15.92 -1.58
CA ASN A 49 -3.47 16.79 -1.51
C ASN A 49 -2.57 16.41 -0.32
N ALA A 50 -3.17 16.17 0.85
CA ALA A 50 -2.44 15.73 2.02
C ALA A 50 -1.73 14.37 1.82
N GLN A 51 -2.30 13.44 1.04
CA GLN A 51 -1.61 12.19 0.68
C GLN A 51 -0.38 12.44 -0.19
N ILE A 52 -0.45 13.38 -1.12
CA ILE A 52 0.68 13.74 -1.99
C ILE A 52 1.82 14.31 -1.14
N VAL A 53 1.48 15.25 -0.24
CA VAL A 53 2.44 15.80 0.74
C VAL A 53 3.04 14.67 1.58
N ALA A 54 2.20 13.80 2.17
CA ALA A 54 2.67 12.68 2.98
C ALA A 54 3.68 11.79 2.24
N ASN A 55 3.44 11.45 0.97
CA ASN A 55 4.34 10.61 0.17
C ASN A 55 5.72 11.25 -0.02
N ASN A 56 5.79 12.58 -0.11
CA ASN A 56 7.05 13.31 -0.22
C ASN A 56 7.79 13.35 1.14
N LEU A 57 7.06 13.60 2.24
CA LEU A 57 7.64 13.66 3.59
C LEU A 57 8.30 12.35 4.02
N VAL A 58 7.86 11.20 3.49
CA VAL A 58 8.49 9.90 3.78
C VAL A 58 9.99 9.92 3.46
N LEU A 59 10.48 10.78 2.56
CA LEU A 59 11.90 10.92 2.22
C LEU A 59 12.67 11.95 3.04
N GLU A 60 12.00 12.77 3.82
CA GLU A 60 12.63 13.83 4.62
C GLU A 60 13.23 13.34 5.95
N LYS A 61 14.15 14.12 6.51
CA LYS A 61 14.71 13.84 7.85
C LYS A 61 13.60 13.88 8.92
N LYS A 62 13.88 13.29 10.09
CA LYS A 62 12.95 13.34 11.22
C LYS A 62 12.61 14.79 11.55
N SER A 63 11.32 15.08 11.66
CA SER A 63 10.80 16.41 11.87
C SER A 63 9.52 16.33 12.69
N LYS A 64 9.45 17.11 13.77
CA LYS A 64 8.27 17.18 14.65
C LYS A 64 7.03 17.60 13.88
N ILE A 65 7.17 18.55 12.94
CA ILE A 65 6.04 19.01 12.13
C ILE A 65 5.55 17.90 11.19
N ASN A 66 6.45 17.05 10.67
CA ASN A 66 6.07 15.90 9.84
C ASN A 66 5.31 14.86 10.69
N ALA A 67 5.74 14.61 11.93
CA ALA A 67 5.01 13.73 12.84
C ALA A 67 3.58 14.23 13.11
N LEU A 68 3.44 15.52 13.42
CA LEU A 68 2.15 16.17 13.67
C LEU A 68 1.25 16.15 12.43
N PHE A 69 1.82 16.41 11.25
CA PHE A 69 1.13 16.32 9.96
C PHE A 69 0.51 14.94 9.73
N PHE A 70 1.28 13.85 9.91
CA PHE A 70 0.73 12.50 9.73
C PHE A 70 -0.36 12.16 10.76
N ASN A 71 -0.25 12.66 12.00
CA ASN A 71 -1.29 12.49 13.01
C ASN A 71 -2.59 13.20 12.62
N GLU A 72 -2.52 14.44 12.12
CA GLU A 72 -3.71 15.15 11.63
C GLU A 72 -4.28 14.51 10.36
N LEU A 73 -3.45 14.05 9.43
CA LEU A 73 -3.93 13.30 8.26
C LEU A 73 -4.66 12.02 8.69
N SER A 74 -4.13 11.28 9.67
CA SER A 74 -4.82 10.13 10.23
C SER A 74 -6.17 10.50 10.85
N LYS A 75 -6.24 11.62 11.58
CA LYS A 75 -7.49 12.13 12.16
C LYS A 75 -8.51 12.50 11.07
N SER A 76 -8.07 13.10 9.97
CA SER A 76 -8.91 13.38 8.80
C SER A 76 -9.58 12.11 8.27
N TYR A 77 -8.81 11.03 8.08
CA TYR A 77 -9.36 9.74 7.66
C TYR A 77 -10.33 9.14 8.68
N TYR A 78 -10.05 9.27 9.97
CA TYR A 78 -10.92 8.79 11.03
C TYR A 78 -12.28 9.50 10.99
N ILE A 79 -12.29 10.83 10.89
CA ILE A 79 -13.53 11.65 10.84
C ILE A 79 -14.42 11.25 9.66
N VAL A 80 -13.83 10.87 8.53
CA VAL A 80 -14.56 10.43 7.32
C VAL A 80 -14.78 8.91 7.26
N ASN A 81 -14.62 8.20 8.37
CA ASN A 81 -14.85 6.76 8.54
C ASN A 81 -13.99 5.86 7.62
N LYS A 82 -12.77 6.29 7.30
CA LYS A 82 -11.77 5.51 6.54
C LYS A 82 -10.71 4.94 7.50
N ASN A 83 -11.14 3.99 8.35
CA ASN A 83 -10.35 3.54 9.51
C ASN A 83 -9.03 2.84 9.12
N ASN A 84 -8.99 2.09 8.02
CA ASN A 84 -7.76 1.41 7.57
C ASN A 84 -6.69 2.43 7.14
N GLU A 85 -7.09 3.47 6.39
CA GLU A 85 -6.21 4.56 6.01
C GLU A 85 -5.77 5.38 7.22
N SER A 86 -6.69 5.68 8.12
CA SER A 86 -6.39 6.36 9.39
C SER A 86 -5.32 5.60 10.19
N LEU A 87 -5.53 4.30 10.42
CA LEU A 87 -4.58 3.46 11.14
C LEU A 87 -3.24 3.37 10.41
N TYR A 88 -3.25 3.26 9.08
CA TYR A 88 -2.03 3.20 8.28
C TYR A 88 -1.17 4.46 8.43
N TYR A 89 -1.77 5.66 8.40
CA TYR A 89 -1.02 6.90 8.58
C TYR A 89 -0.51 7.09 10.02
N GLN A 90 -1.24 6.60 11.02
CA GLN A 90 -0.71 6.49 12.40
C GLN A 90 0.50 5.55 12.47
N LEU A 91 0.44 4.39 11.81
CA LEU A 91 1.57 3.46 11.77
C LEU A 91 2.78 4.07 11.06
N LEU A 92 2.57 4.78 9.94
CA LEU A 92 3.64 5.49 9.25
C LEU A 92 4.26 6.60 10.13
N GLN A 93 3.43 7.37 10.85
CA GLN A 93 3.92 8.36 11.81
C GLN A 93 4.83 7.70 12.84
N ARG A 94 4.36 6.64 13.49
CA ARG A 94 5.10 5.93 14.55
C ARG A 94 6.40 5.32 14.03
N VAL A 95 6.39 4.74 12.83
CA VAL A 95 7.54 4.05 12.25
C VAL A 95 8.59 5.01 11.67
N LEU A 96 8.18 6.18 11.16
CA LEU A 96 9.08 7.12 10.47
C LEU A 96 9.49 8.31 11.34
N PHE A 97 8.58 8.81 12.18
CA PHE A 97 8.73 10.05 12.94
C PHE A 97 8.42 9.80 14.42
N GLU A 98 9.39 9.17 15.08
CA GLU A 98 9.42 8.80 16.51
C GLU A 98 9.45 10.01 17.46
N ASP A 99 8.53 10.95 17.33
CA ASP A 99 8.30 11.96 18.34
C ASP A 99 7.20 11.48 19.28
N ASP A 100 7.64 11.05 20.47
CA ASP A 100 6.79 10.57 21.59
C ASP A 100 5.95 11.69 22.22
N SER A 101 6.01 12.93 21.70
CA SER A 101 5.25 14.08 22.22
C SER A 101 3.74 14.02 21.94
N ILE A 102 3.25 12.96 21.28
CA ILE A 102 1.82 12.71 21.09
C ILE A 102 1.35 11.77 22.22
N SER A 103 0.98 12.41 23.34
CA SER A 103 0.31 11.98 24.59
C SER A 103 -0.45 10.63 24.63
N ILE A 104 -0.86 10.21 25.84
CA ILE A 104 -1.83 9.12 26.11
C ILE A 104 -3.03 9.12 25.11
N ASN A 105 -3.47 10.29 24.65
CA ASN A 105 -4.52 10.43 23.63
C ASN A 105 -4.18 9.79 22.28
N SER A 106 -2.90 9.70 21.91
CA SER A 106 -2.41 8.99 20.72
C SER A 106 -2.59 7.48 20.84
N LYS A 107 -2.32 6.92 22.03
CA LYS A 107 -2.52 5.50 22.31
C LYS A 107 -4.01 5.16 22.21
N ASN A 108 -4.86 5.89 22.91
CA ASN A 108 -6.31 5.64 22.88
C ASN A 108 -6.84 5.74 21.45
N ARG A 109 -6.51 6.82 20.72
CA ARG A 109 -6.89 6.98 19.32
C ARG A 109 -6.41 5.83 18.43
N PHE A 110 -5.18 5.33 18.66
CA PHE A 110 -4.67 4.17 17.92
C PHE A 110 -5.54 2.94 18.13
N TYR A 111 -5.81 2.57 19.38
CA TYR A 111 -6.64 1.42 19.69
C TYR A 111 -8.07 1.62 19.20
N ASP A 112 -8.67 2.79 19.41
CA ASP A 112 -10.03 3.12 18.93
C ASP A 112 -10.14 2.99 17.40
N THR A 113 -9.14 3.50 16.67
CA THR A 113 -9.10 3.39 15.21
C THR A 113 -8.93 1.92 14.80
N ALA A 114 -8.04 1.20 15.47
CA ALA A 114 -7.71 -0.18 15.14
C ALA A 114 -8.85 -1.16 15.43
N PHE A 115 -9.60 -0.98 16.52
CA PHE A 115 -10.80 -1.77 16.82
C PHE A 115 -11.93 -1.57 15.80
N ARG A 116 -11.90 -0.48 15.03
CA ARG A 116 -12.83 -0.23 13.91
C ARG A 116 -12.33 -0.77 12.56
N THR A 117 -11.24 -1.53 12.57
CA THR A 117 -10.73 -2.28 11.40
C THR A 117 -11.05 -3.76 11.54
N ASN A 118 -10.66 -4.58 10.56
CA ASN A 118 -10.88 -6.03 10.59
C ASN A 118 -9.79 -6.81 11.35
N LEU A 119 -8.96 -6.12 12.15
CA LEU A 119 -7.89 -6.74 12.92
C LEU A 119 -8.41 -7.35 14.22
N THR A 120 -7.82 -8.47 14.62
CA THR A 120 -8.02 -9.06 15.95
C THR A 120 -7.25 -8.27 17.00
N LYS A 121 -7.67 -8.33 18.27
CA LYS A 121 -6.96 -7.70 19.40
C LYS A 121 -5.46 -8.05 19.41
N LYS A 122 -5.12 -9.33 19.20
CA LYS A 122 -3.73 -9.81 19.13
C LYS A 122 -2.93 -9.12 18.01
N GLU A 123 -3.55 -8.90 16.85
CA GLU A 123 -2.90 -8.18 15.75
C GLU A 123 -2.73 -6.70 16.04
N ILE A 124 -3.71 -6.06 16.70
CA ILE A 124 -3.63 -4.66 17.12
C ILE A 124 -2.46 -4.46 18.10
N ASP A 125 -2.38 -5.30 19.13
CA ASP A 125 -1.29 -5.27 20.12
C ASP A 125 0.08 -5.46 19.44
N LEU A 126 0.16 -6.40 18.49
CA LEU A 126 1.36 -6.63 17.71
C LEU A 126 1.74 -5.42 16.86
N PHE A 127 0.78 -4.76 16.21
CA PHE A 127 1.03 -3.56 15.41
C PHE A 127 1.54 -2.41 16.27
N TYR A 128 0.94 -2.21 17.45
CA TYR A 128 1.37 -1.19 18.39
C TYR A 128 2.81 -1.44 18.89
N LYS A 129 3.12 -2.70 19.24
CA LYS A 129 4.46 -3.12 19.67
C LYS A 129 5.50 -2.98 18.55
N LEU A 130 5.22 -3.48 17.35
CA LEU A 130 6.18 -3.40 16.24
C LEU A 130 6.47 -1.97 15.79
N SER A 131 5.49 -1.06 15.94
CA SER A 131 5.66 0.36 15.63
C SER A 131 6.22 1.20 16.77
N SER A 132 6.52 0.60 17.94
CA SER A 132 7.10 1.34 19.08
C SER A 132 8.59 1.61 18.86
N LYS A 133 9.07 2.76 19.32
CA LYS A 133 10.48 3.22 19.21
C LYS A 133 11.54 2.14 19.45
N ASN A 134 11.36 1.33 20.49
CA ASN A 134 12.32 0.28 20.88
C ASN A 134 12.40 -0.91 19.90
N ASN A 135 11.42 -1.07 19.01
CA ASN A 135 11.34 -2.16 18.04
C ASN A 135 11.60 -1.69 16.60
N LEU A 136 11.91 -0.40 16.40
CA LEU A 136 12.06 0.16 15.05
C LEU A 136 13.42 -0.19 14.43
N PRO A 137 13.45 -0.55 13.13
CA PRO A 137 14.71 -0.77 12.44
C PRO A 137 15.62 0.45 12.47
N LYS A 138 16.94 0.22 12.48
CA LYS A 138 17.94 1.31 12.52
C LYS A 138 17.87 2.23 11.31
N THR A 139 17.72 1.66 10.11
CA THR A 139 17.75 2.42 8.86
C THR A 139 16.37 2.92 8.46
N LYS A 140 16.33 4.09 7.84
CA LYS A 140 15.09 4.68 7.31
C LYS A 140 14.39 3.78 6.30
N ASN A 141 15.13 3.17 5.38
CA ASN A 141 14.57 2.27 4.37
C ASN A 141 13.91 1.04 5.00
N ASN A 142 14.52 0.48 6.06
CA ASN A 142 13.93 -0.64 6.78
C ASN A 142 12.68 -0.23 7.57
N ARG A 143 12.62 1.02 8.07
CA ARG A 143 11.40 1.59 8.66
C ARG A 143 10.30 1.74 7.62
N ILE A 144 10.59 2.28 6.44
CA ILE A 144 9.61 2.35 5.34
C ILE A 144 9.10 0.94 4.98
N LEU A 145 10.01 -0.05 4.87
CA LEU A 145 9.63 -1.46 4.65
C LEU A 145 8.74 -2.02 5.77
N LEU A 146 8.99 -1.66 7.03
CA LEU A 146 8.10 -2.01 8.15
C LEU A 146 6.72 -1.36 7.98
N GLY A 147 6.66 -0.08 7.62
CA GLY A 147 5.41 0.62 7.31
C GLY A 147 4.62 -0.09 6.20
N ILE A 148 5.26 -0.41 5.08
CA ILE A 148 4.69 -1.20 3.98
C ILE A 148 4.19 -2.55 4.50
N LYS A 149 5.00 -3.28 5.29
CA LYS A 149 4.65 -4.59 5.84
C LYS A 149 3.36 -4.51 6.66
N LEU A 150 3.26 -3.55 7.58
CA LEU A 150 2.07 -3.34 8.40
C LEU A 150 0.86 -2.92 7.55
N GLY A 151 1.06 -2.05 6.56
CA GLY A 151 0.00 -1.66 5.61
C GLY A 151 -0.57 -2.82 4.81
N THR A 152 0.26 -3.74 4.32
CA THR A 152 -0.22 -4.92 3.58
C THR A 152 -1.04 -5.87 4.46
N LYS A 153 -0.76 -5.89 5.77
CA LYS A 153 -1.51 -6.68 6.76
C LYS A 153 -2.86 -6.06 7.15
N LEU A 154 -3.15 -4.81 6.77
CA LEU A 154 -4.50 -4.23 6.91
C LEU A 154 -5.50 -4.74 5.87
N HIS A 155 -5.02 -5.45 4.84
CA HIS A 155 -5.86 -6.07 3.80
C HIS A 155 -6.87 -5.12 3.12
N SER A 156 -6.52 -3.83 3.05
CA SER A 156 -7.34 -2.78 2.45
C SER A 156 -6.92 -2.47 1.02
N LYS A 157 -7.88 -2.56 0.08
CA LYS A 157 -7.65 -2.18 -1.33
C LYS A 157 -7.36 -0.68 -1.47
N LYS A 158 -7.83 0.14 -0.53
CA LYS A 158 -7.62 1.58 -0.55
C LYS A 158 -6.15 1.95 -0.31
N LEU A 159 -5.39 1.08 0.35
CA LEU A 159 -3.96 1.28 0.63
C LEU A 159 -3.05 0.79 -0.51
N THR A 160 -3.56 0.03 -1.47
CA THR A 160 -2.74 -0.61 -2.50
C THR A 160 -1.88 0.40 -3.26
N SER A 161 -2.46 1.54 -3.67
CA SER A 161 -1.71 2.58 -4.40
C SER A 161 -0.60 3.20 -3.55
N THR A 162 -0.90 3.57 -2.30
CA THR A 162 0.08 4.13 -1.38
C THR A 162 1.24 3.17 -1.12
N ILE A 163 0.94 1.90 -0.86
CA ILE A 163 1.95 0.85 -0.63
C ILE A 163 2.82 0.65 -1.88
N PHE A 164 2.21 0.63 -3.07
CA PHE A 164 2.93 0.50 -4.34
C PHE A 164 3.89 1.68 -4.58
N ASN A 165 3.43 2.91 -4.32
CA ASN A 165 4.25 4.12 -4.46
C ASN A 165 5.48 4.09 -3.54
N LEU A 166 5.31 3.68 -2.29
CA LEU A 166 6.43 3.52 -1.35
C LEU A 166 7.41 2.41 -1.79
N GLY A 167 6.89 1.30 -2.33
CA GLY A 167 7.73 0.25 -2.89
C GLY A 167 8.52 0.69 -4.12
N LEU A 168 7.91 1.48 -5.02
CA LEU A 168 8.60 2.08 -6.16
C LEU A 168 9.70 3.04 -5.72
N LEU A 169 9.44 3.85 -4.69
CA LEU A 169 10.42 4.75 -4.10
C LEU A 169 11.64 4.00 -3.56
N LEU A 170 11.43 2.90 -2.82
CA LEU A 170 12.52 2.05 -2.34
C LEU A 170 13.32 1.41 -3.49
N LYS A 171 12.64 0.95 -4.55
CA LYS A 171 13.29 0.41 -5.75
C LYS A 171 14.14 1.46 -6.47
N LYS A 172 13.66 2.72 -6.58
CA LYS A 172 14.45 3.83 -7.15
C LYS A 172 15.74 4.09 -6.36
N GLN A 173 15.71 3.87 -5.04
CA GLN A 173 16.88 3.95 -4.17
C GLN A 173 17.73 2.67 -4.15
N LYS A 174 17.48 1.73 -5.08
CA LYS A 174 18.18 0.44 -5.18
C LYS A 174 18.09 -0.43 -3.91
N VAL A 175 17.04 -0.24 -3.09
CA VAL A 175 16.79 -1.09 -1.93
C VAL A 175 16.29 -2.46 -2.39
N THR A 176 16.95 -3.53 -1.93
CA THR A 176 16.51 -4.90 -2.20
C THR A 176 15.17 -5.16 -1.53
N MET A 177 14.13 -5.41 -2.34
CA MET A 177 12.80 -5.68 -1.81
C MET A 177 12.69 -7.11 -1.28
N PRO A 178 12.10 -7.32 -0.08
CA PRO A 178 11.95 -8.65 0.50
C PRO A 178 10.97 -9.52 -0.30
N LEU A 179 11.14 -10.84 -0.23
CA LEU A 179 10.34 -11.81 -0.99
C LEU A 179 8.83 -11.71 -0.70
N TRP A 180 8.45 -11.40 0.54
CA TRP A 180 7.03 -11.19 0.88
C TRP A 180 6.44 -9.98 0.14
N TYR A 181 7.22 -8.91 -0.08
CA TYR A 181 6.76 -7.74 -0.83
C TYR A 181 6.63 -8.07 -2.31
N GLN A 182 7.62 -8.76 -2.88
CA GLN A 182 7.57 -9.22 -4.28
C GLN A 182 6.34 -10.13 -4.51
N SER A 183 6.04 -10.99 -3.53
CA SER A 183 4.84 -11.84 -3.53
C SER A 183 3.57 -11.00 -3.47
N TRP A 184 3.49 -10.03 -2.55
CA TRP A 184 2.35 -9.12 -2.45
C TRP A 184 2.13 -8.31 -3.75
N GLU A 185 3.19 -7.77 -4.32
CA GLU A 185 3.19 -7.01 -5.57
C GLU A 185 2.70 -7.87 -6.75
N TYR A 186 3.21 -9.09 -6.87
CA TYR A 186 2.76 -10.05 -7.87
C TYR A 186 1.27 -10.39 -7.73
N LEU A 187 0.82 -10.73 -6.52
CA LEU A 187 -0.57 -11.08 -6.24
C LEU A 187 -1.51 -9.92 -6.54
N THR A 188 -1.08 -8.70 -6.24
CA THR A 188 -1.80 -7.45 -6.59
C THR A 188 -1.91 -7.30 -8.09
N THR A 189 -0.80 -7.46 -8.81
CA THR A 189 -0.71 -7.32 -10.27
C THR A 189 -1.65 -8.29 -11.00
N VAL A 190 -1.67 -9.57 -10.58
CA VAL A 190 -2.54 -10.59 -11.19
C VAL A 190 -3.98 -10.57 -10.65
N GLY A 191 -4.35 -9.56 -9.87
CA GLY A 191 -5.72 -9.31 -9.43
C GLY A 191 -6.23 -10.29 -8.37
N ILE A 192 -5.39 -10.74 -7.45
CA ILE A 192 -5.84 -11.42 -6.23
C ILE A 192 -6.46 -10.38 -5.29
N LYS A 193 -7.73 -10.61 -4.89
CA LYS A 193 -8.44 -9.74 -3.95
C LYS A 193 -7.68 -9.69 -2.61
N GLU A 194 -7.61 -8.52 -1.97
CA GLU A 194 -6.86 -8.31 -0.72
C GLU A 194 -7.19 -9.36 0.35
N LYS A 195 -8.48 -9.63 0.59
CA LYS A 195 -8.95 -10.65 1.55
C LYS A 195 -8.42 -12.08 1.32
N HIS A 196 -7.88 -12.38 0.13
CA HIS A 196 -7.33 -13.70 -0.19
C HIS A 196 -5.81 -13.73 -0.15
N LYS A 197 -5.13 -12.58 -0.19
CA LYS A 197 -3.66 -12.52 -0.15
C LYS A 197 -3.03 -13.13 1.10
N PRO A 198 -3.64 -13.09 2.31
CA PRO A 198 -3.08 -13.75 3.50
C PRO A 198 -2.83 -15.24 3.31
N LYS A 199 -3.60 -15.90 2.44
CA LYS A 199 -3.44 -17.33 2.14
C LYS A 199 -2.19 -17.64 1.31
N PHE A 200 -1.59 -16.63 0.67
CA PHE A 200 -0.47 -16.80 -0.25
C PHE A 200 0.83 -16.18 0.26
N ILE A 201 0.76 -15.24 1.20
CA ILE A 201 1.93 -14.47 1.66
C ILE A 201 2.38 -15.02 3.00
N ASP A 202 3.57 -15.61 3.00
CA ASP A 202 4.35 -15.81 4.21
C ASP A 202 5.33 -14.64 4.37
N TYR A 203 5.15 -13.85 5.43
CA TYR A 203 5.97 -12.68 5.73
C TYR A 203 7.37 -13.00 6.28
N ASN A 204 7.64 -14.27 6.61
CA ASN A 204 8.91 -14.75 7.13
C ASN A 204 9.64 -15.68 6.15
N SER A 205 9.00 -16.03 5.04
CA SER A 205 9.58 -16.93 4.04
C SER A 205 10.85 -16.37 3.40
N LYS A 206 11.86 -17.24 3.29
CA LYS A 206 13.08 -17.03 2.50
C LYS A 206 12.99 -17.64 1.09
N GLN A 207 11.84 -18.20 0.73
CA GLN A 207 11.61 -18.88 -0.54
C GLN A 207 10.65 -18.08 -1.44
N PRO A 208 10.81 -18.16 -2.79
CA PRO A 208 9.88 -17.54 -3.73
C PRO A 208 8.44 -18.01 -3.57
N LEU A 209 7.48 -17.15 -3.94
CA LEU A 209 6.03 -17.40 -3.83
C LEU A 209 5.60 -18.80 -4.29
N PHE A 210 5.98 -19.23 -5.49
CA PHE A 210 5.56 -20.53 -6.00
C PHE A 210 6.19 -21.74 -5.29
N LYS A 211 7.24 -21.57 -4.47
CA LYS A 211 7.81 -22.69 -3.70
C LYS A 211 7.09 -22.90 -2.36
N ILE A 212 6.56 -21.83 -1.75
CA ILE A 212 5.89 -21.91 -0.45
C ILE A 212 4.43 -22.37 -0.52
N LEU A 213 3.77 -22.16 -1.66
CA LEU A 213 2.36 -22.48 -1.83
C LEU A 213 2.15 -23.99 -1.94
N ASN A 214 1.05 -24.49 -1.38
CA ASN A 214 0.64 -25.87 -1.65
C ASN A 214 0.18 -26.02 -3.11
N LYS A 215 0.07 -27.27 -3.58
CA LYS A 215 -0.27 -27.57 -4.98
C LYS A 215 -1.58 -26.90 -5.43
N LYS A 216 -2.62 -26.92 -4.59
CA LYS A 216 -3.93 -26.34 -4.90
C LYS A 216 -3.85 -24.82 -5.10
N GLU A 217 -3.12 -24.14 -4.22
CA GLU A 217 -2.88 -22.70 -4.30
C GLU A 217 -2.05 -22.33 -5.52
N ARG A 218 -0.99 -23.09 -5.83
CA ARG A 218 -0.17 -22.86 -7.02
C ARG A 218 -0.97 -22.97 -8.30
N LEU A 219 -1.77 -24.03 -8.46
CA LEU A 219 -2.62 -24.20 -9.64
C LEU A 219 -3.63 -23.05 -9.80
N LYS A 220 -4.25 -22.62 -8.71
CA LYS A 220 -5.15 -21.46 -8.70
C LYS A 220 -4.43 -20.17 -9.11
N LEU A 221 -3.23 -19.94 -8.59
CA LEU A 221 -2.43 -18.77 -8.91
C LEU A 221 -1.96 -18.80 -10.36
N TYR A 222 -1.46 -19.94 -10.86
CA TYR A 222 -1.09 -20.12 -12.26
C TYR A 222 -2.23 -19.77 -13.21
N SER A 223 -3.44 -20.32 -12.98
CA SER A 223 -4.61 -20.04 -13.82
C SER A 223 -4.90 -18.53 -13.90
N LYS A 224 -4.91 -17.84 -12.75
CA LYS A 224 -5.12 -16.38 -12.73
C LYS A 224 -4.01 -15.61 -13.44
N SER A 225 -2.76 -15.99 -13.20
CA SER A 225 -1.61 -15.33 -13.80
C SER A 225 -1.56 -15.52 -15.32
N ILE A 226 -1.86 -16.72 -15.82
CA ILE A 226 -1.96 -17.01 -17.26
C ILE A 226 -3.01 -16.09 -17.90
N ASN A 227 -4.23 -16.04 -17.34
CA ASN A 227 -5.29 -15.18 -17.84
C ASN A 227 -4.91 -13.71 -17.83
N TYR A 228 -4.22 -13.24 -16.78
CA TYR A 228 -3.71 -11.88 -16.71
C TYR A 228 -2.71 -11.57 -17.84
N TYR A 229 -1.69 -12.41 -18.04
CA TYR A 229 -0.67 -12.16 -19.05
C TYR A 229 -1.18 -12.33 -20.48
N LEU A 230 -2.14 -13.23 -20.73
CA LEU A 230 -2.84 -13.32 -22.02
C LEU A 230 -3.57 -12.01 -22.34
N LYS A 231 -4.35 -11.48 -21.38
CA LYS A 231 -5.04 -10.19 -21.52
C LYS A 231 -4.10 -8.99 -21.72
N LYS A 232 -2.83 -9.12 -21.34
CA LYS A 232 -1.79 -8.11 -21.52
C LYS A 232 -0.88 -8.39 -22.72
N HIS A 233 -1.23 -9.34 -23.59
CA HIS A 233 -0.42 -9.76 -24.74
C HIS A 233 1.03 -10.18 -24.39
N ALA A 234 1.28 -10.55 -23.13
CA ALA A 234 2.58 -11.01 -22.63
C ALA A 234 2.73 -12.52 -22.85
N PHE A 235 2.72 -12.93 -24.13
CA PHE A 235 2.63 -14.34 -24.53
C PHE A 235 3.80 -15.19 -24.01
N LYS A 236 5.02 -14.64 -23.94
CA LYS A 236 6.21 -15.35 -23.42
C LYS A 236 6.03 -15.77 -21.96
N GLN A 237 5.54 -14.85 -21.12
CA GLN A 237 5.27 -15.08 -19.71
C GLN A 237 4.10 -16.06 -19.53
N SER A 238 3.04 -15.89 -20.30
CA SER A 238 1.89 -16.81 -20.31
C SER A 238 2.31 -18.25 -20.67
N LYS A 239 3.07 -18.44 -21.76
CA LYS A 239 3.56 -19.76 -22.20
C LYS A 239 4.43 -20.42 -21.14
N LYS A 240 5.31 -19.66 -20.46
CA LYS A 240 6.14 -20.17 -19.36
C LYS A 240 5.28 -20.68 -18.19
N LEU A 241 4.28 -19.90 -17.78
CA LEU A 241 3.36 -20.29 -16.69
C LEU A 241 2.48 -21.47 -17.09
N MET A 242 2.02 -21.53 -18.34
CA MET A 242 1.22 -22.64 -18.85
C MET A 242 2.01 -23.96 -18.87
N LYS A 243 3.30 -23.93 -19.22
CA LYS A 243 4.18 -25.10 -19.11
C LYS A 243 4.31 -25.58 -17.66
N ALA A 244 4.52 -24.66 -16.71
CA ALA A 244 4.61 -24.99 -15.29
C ALA A 244 3.28 -25.57 -14.75
N TYR A 245 2.15 -24.95 -15.10
CA TYR A 245 0.82 -25.42 -14.78
C TYR A 245 0.58 -26.84 -15.31
N LYS A 246 0.89 -27.10 -16.59
CA LYS A 246 0.76 -28.42 -17.21
C LYS A 246 1.61 -29.46 -16.49
N LYS A 247 2.86 -29.16 -16.15
CA LYS A 247 3.73 -30.09 -15.41
C LYS A 247 3.12 -30.50 -14.06
N GLU A 248 2.55 -29.55 -13.32
CA GLU A 248 1.93 -29.82 -12.02
C GLU A 248 0.53 -30.48 -12.12
N ASN A 249 -0.24 -30.14 -13.16
CA ASN A 249 -1.58 -30.66 -13.39
C ASN A 249 -1.59 -32.04 -14.10
N LEU A 250 -0.60 -32.35 -14.94
CA LEU A 250 -0.43 -33.68 -15.55
C LEU A 250 -0.16 -34.74 -14.48
N ASN A 251 0.45 -34.38 -13.34
CA ASN A 251 0.54 -35.25 -12.17
C ASN A 251 -0.82 -35.53 -11.50
N ILE A 252 -1.89 -34.79 -11.83
CA ILE A 252 -3.28 -35.06 -11.42
C ILE A 252 -3.97 -35.91 -12.49
N LEU A 253 -3.82 -35.55 -13.77
CA LEU A 253 -4.43 -36.28 -14.89
C LEU A 253 -3.85 -37.70 -15.06
N ARG A 254 -2.54 -37.90 -14.81
CA ARG A 254 -1.93 -39.25 -14.75
C ARG A 254 -2.36 -40.07 -13.52
N LYS A 255 -2.77 -39.42 -12.42
CA LYS A 255 -3.35 -40.10 -11.25
C LYS A 255 -4.87 -40.30 -11.35
N GLY A 256 -5.51 -39.78 -12.40
CA GLY A 256 -6.97 -39.73 -12.53
C GLY A 256 -7.49 -40.00 -13.96
N GLY A 257 -6.76 -40.78 -14.76
CA GLY A 257 -7.21 -41.56 -15.92
C GLY A 257 -8.03 -40.97 -17.08
N LEU A 258 -8.76 -39.85 -16.97
CA LEU A 258 -10.00 -39.72 -17.76
C LEU A 258 -10.33 -38.34 -18.38
N VAL A 259 -9.45 -37.34 -18.37
CA VAL A 259 -9.80 -35.99 -18.93
C VAL A 259 -8.86 -35.52 -20.05
N LEU A 260 -8.53 -36.42 -20.98
CA LEU A 260 -7.68 -36.12 -22.15
C LEU A 260 -8.45 -35.63 -23.40
N LYS A 261 -9.78 -35.81 -23.49
CA LYS A 261 -10.53 -35.48 -24.71
C LYS A 261 -10.94 -34.01 -24.88
N LYS A 262 -11.00 -33.19 -23.82
CA LYS A 262 -11.52 -31.79 -23.91
C LYS A 262 -10.46 -30.69 -24.03
N LEU A 263 -9.18 -30.98 -23.74
CA LEU A 263 -8.11 -29.97 -23.82
C LEU A 263 -7.40 -29.93 -25.18
N THR A 264 -7.52 -30.97 -26.00
CA THR A 264 -6.97 -31.02 -27.36
C THR A 264 -7.74 -30.13 -28.34
N SER A 265 -9.07 -29.98 -28.17
CA SER A 265 -9.90 -29.15 -29.04
C SER A 265 -9.58 -27.65 -28.96
N TRP A 266 -9.15 -27.14 -27.80
CA TRP A 266 -8.75 -25.74 -27.67
C TRP A 266 -7.37 -25.44 -28.31
N TYR A 267 -6.60 -26.47 -28.64
CA TYR A 267 -5.25 -26.34 -29.18
C TYR A 267 -5.22 -26.23 -30.71
N HIS A 268 -6.28 -26.62 -31.40
CA HIS A 268 -6.36 -26.55 -32.87
C HIS A 268 -6.78 -25.18 -33.42
N HIS A 269 -7.12 -24.21 -32.57
CA HIS A 269 -7.49 -22.85 -32.98
C HIS A 269 -6.39 -21.80 -32.78
N ILE A 270 -5.16 -22.19 -32.45
CA ILE A 270 -4.03 -21.26 -32.22
C ILE A 270 -2.76 -21.73 -32.97
N ILE A 271 -2.94 -22.34 -34.14
CA ILE A 271 -1.88 -22.47 -35.17
C ILE A 271 -2.31 -21.54 -36.30
#